data_AF-A0A832JRZ8-F1
#
_entry.id   AF-A0A832JRZ8-F1
#
_cell.length_a   1.000
_cell.length_b   1.000
_cell.length_c   1.000
_cell.angle_alpha   90.00
_cell.angle_beta   90.00
_cell.angle_gamma   90.00
#
_symmetry.space_group_name_H-M   'P 1'
#
loop_
_entity.id
_entity.type
_entity.pdbx_description
1 polymer ?
#
loop_
_entity_poly.entity_id
_entity_poly.type
_entity_poly.pdbx_seq_one_letter_code
_entity_poly.pdbx_strand_id
1 'polypeptide(L)'
;MSEAFSRAEEWVKQQLNHGMDLASIQAGFPGFKVGTISVNRVISVDPLLLGYFDEKLTLKITEDVIRAVWRVAKLHGLNVYTASQEIRIVKDGILYGLVRQNGFAAGKPALFADLASMVFGIGGEPLARVPVKDSWLGSLATLISDRKVVETLFTVILVILLPTTLAAASLLITPSIFLPDIGRVAAVLLLLLATIYIAKLYIAENIRTKQTS
;
A
#
# COMPACT_ATOMS: atom_id res chain seq x y z
N MET A 1 -19.68 -5.48 7.10
CA MET A 1 -19.49 -4.30 6.22
C MET A 1 -20.04 -4.50 4.82
N SER A 2 -19.93 -5.69 4.20
CA SER A 2 -20.46 -5.92 2.83
C SER A 2 -21.97 -5.78 2.72
N GLU A 3 -22.74 -6.04 3.79
CA GLU A 3 -24.20 -6.18 3.68
C GLU A 3 -24.96 -4.89 3.29
N ALA A 4 -24.63 -3.72 3.85
CA ALA A 4 -25.28 -2.46 3.46
C ALA A 4 -25.00 -2.11 2.00
N PHE A 5 -23.75 -2.33 1.57
CA PHE A 5 -23.32 -2.11 0.18
C PHE A 5 -23.98 -3.10 -0.77
N SER A 6 -24.02 -4.38 -0.42
CA SER A 6 -24.67 -5.42 -1.24
C SER A 6 -26.16 -5.18 -1.40
N ARG A 7 -26.88 -4.80 -0.33
CA ARG A 7 -28.32 -4.45 -0.41
C ARG A 7 -28.56 -3.23 -1.29
N ALA A 8 -27.71 -2.21 -1.17
CA ALA A 8 -27.75 -1.04 -2.02
C ALA A 8 -27.51 -1.38 -3.50
N GLU A 9 -26.50 -2.20 -3.76
CA GLU A 9 -26.15 -2.66 -5.11
C GLU A 9 -27.27 -3.50 -5.74
N GLU A 10 -27.84 -4.43 -4.98
CA GLU A 10 -28.99 -5.25 -5.41
C GLU A 10 -30.20 -4.39 -5.71
N TRP A 11 -30.52 -3.41 -4.87
CA TRP A 11 -31.64 -2.50 -5.12
C TRP A 11 -31.43 -1.70 -6.39
N VAL A 12 -30.23 -1.15 -6.62
CA VAL A 12 -29.91 -0.41 -7.85
C VAL A 12 -30.02 -1.31 -9.08
N LYS A 13 -29.50 -2.54 -9.02
CA LYS A 13 -29.63 -3.52 -10.11
C LYS A 13 -31.10 -3.87 -10.39
N GLN A 14 -31.91 -4.02 -9.34
CA GLN A 14 -33.34 -4.23 -9.51
C GLN A 14 -33.99 -3.04 -10.21
N GLN A 15 -33.75 -1.80 -9.79
CA GLN A 15 -34.37 -0.63 -10.44
C GLN A 15 -33.93 -0.48 -11.91
N LEU A 16 -32.66 -0.75 -12.21
CA LEU A 16 -32.15 -0.77 -13.58
C LEU A 16 -32.85 -1.84 -14.44
N ASN A 17 -33.08 -3.03 -13.90
CA ASN A 17 -33.81 -4.09 -14.59
C ASN A 17 -35.29 -3.72 -14.84
N HIS A 18 -35.88 -2.86 -14.00
CA HIS A 18 -37.22 -2.30 -14.22
C HIS A 18 -37.23 -1.12 -15.22
N GLY A 19 -36.09 -0.80 -15.84
CA GLY A 19 -35.98 0.25 -16.85
C GLY A 19 -35.92 1.66 -16.29
N MET A 20 -35.68 1.85 -14.98
CA MET A 20 -35.48 3.18 -14.43
C MET A 20 -34.14 3.77 -14.86
N ASP A 21 -34.15 5.06 -15.16
CA ASP A 21 -32.93 5.82 -15.41
C ASP A 21 -32.18 6.11 -14.09
N LEU A 22 -30.87 6.31 -14.21
CA LEU A 22 -30.00 6.50 -13.06
C LEU A 22 -30.33 7.77 -12.24
N ALA A 23 -30.91 8.81 -12.85
CA ALA A 23 -31.30 10.02 -12.12
C ALA A 23 -32.53 9.76 -11.23
N SER A 24 -33.52 9.02 -11.73
CA SER A 24 -34.67 8.56 -10.92
C SER A 24 -34.24 7.61 -9.80
N ILE A 25 -33.31 6.70 -10.08
CA ILE A 25 -32.73 5.80 -9.06
C ILE A 25 -32.05 6.61 -7.95
N GLN A 26 -31.29 7.65 -8.31
CA GLN A 26 -30.66 8.53 -7.32
C GLN A 26 -31.69 9.31 -6.50
N ALA A 27 -32.76 9.83 -7.13
CA ALA A 27 -33.81 10.59 -6.46
C ALA A 27 -34.63 9.74 -5.47
N GLY A 28 -34.87 8.47 -5.80
CA GLY A 28 -35.60 7.51 -4.97
C GLY A 28 -34.74 6.65 -4.06
N PHE A 29 -33.42 6.89 -3.99
CA PHE A 29 -32.49 5.97 -3.36
C PHE A 29 -32.73 5.86 -1.84
N PRO A 30 -33.12 4.67 -1.33
CA PRO A 30 -33.30 4.49 0.10
C PRO A 30 -31.93 4.42 0.79
N GLY A 31 -31.80 5.05 1.95
CA GLY A 31 -30.59 4.92 2.77
C GLY A 31 -30.50 3.54 3.40
N PHE A 32 -29.50 2.74 3.01
CA PHE A 32 -29.26 1.42 3.58
C PHE A 32 -28.31 1.52 4.77
N LYS A 33 -28.81 1.33 5.99
CA LYS A 33 -28.00 1.42 7.22
C LYS A 33 -27.77 0.05 7.84
N VAL A 34 -26.51 -0.29 8.10
CA VAL A 34 -26.13 -1.48 8.88
C VAL A 34 -25.03 -1.07 9.86
N GLY A 35 -25.35 -1.08 11.16
CA GLY A 35 -24.44 -0.62 12.21
C GLY A 35 -24.11 0.88 12.10
N THR A 36 -22.82 1.21 12.08
CA THR A 36 -22.29 2.58 12.01
C THR A 36 -22.19 3.13 10.58
N ILE A 37 -22.41 2.30 9.57
CA ILE A 37 -22.26 2.64 8.16
C ILE A 37 -23.65 2.75 7.52
N SER A 38 -23.87 3.79 6.72
CA SER A 38 -25.01 3.84 5.80
C SER A 38 -24.53 4.07 4.37
N VAL A 39 -25.18 3.43 3.41
CA VAL A 39 -25.04 3.75 1.99
C VAL A 39 -26.25 4.56 1.62
N ASN A 40 -26.06 5.84 1.30
CA ASN A 40 -27.14 6.79 1.09
C ASN A 40 -26.98 7.62 -0.19
N ARG A 41 -26.05 7.23 -1.06
CA ARG A 41 -25.83 7.92 -2.33
C ARG A 41 -25.45 6.95 -3.42
N VAL A 42 -25.96 7.22 -4.62
CA VAL A 42 -25.55 6.61 -5.88
C VAL A 42 -24.96 7.70 -6.75
N ILE A 43 -23.84 7.41 -7.40
CA ILE A 43 -23.24 8.29 -8.40
C ILE A 43 -23.27 7.56 -9.73
N SER A 44 -23.95 8.19 -10.69
CA SER A 44 -24.26 7.67 -12.02
C SER A 44 -23.06 7.78 -12.96
N VAL A 45 -22.01 7.01 -12.68
CA VAL A 45 -20.83 6.83 -13.54
C VAL A 45 -20.66 5.33 -13.82
N ASP A 46 -19.85 4.98 -14.82
CA ASP A 46 -19.51 3.59 -15.12
C ASP A 46 -18.06 3.32 -14.66
N PRO A 47 -17.83 2.43 -13.67
CA PRO A 47 -18.80 1.64 -12.90
C PRO A 47 -19.56 2.45 -11.85
N LEU A 48 -20.79 2.02 -11.52
CA LEU A 48 -21.64 2.67 -10.53
C LEU A 48 -20.93 2.81 -9.19
N LEU A 49 -20.96 4.00 -8.60
CA LEU A 49 -20.40 4.23 -7.28
C LEU A 49 -21.51 4.35 -6.25
N LEU A 50 -21.38 3.60 -5.17
CA LEU A 50 -22.23 3.70 -4.00
C LEU A 50 -21.46 4.39 -2.89
N GLY A 51 -22.12 5.31 -2.19
CA GLY A 51 -21.48 6.22 -1.26
C GLY A 51 -22.20 6.43 0.05
N TYR A 52 -21.42 6.87 1.03
CA TYR A 52 -21.86 7.39 2.30
C TYR A 52 -21.51 8.86 2.39
N PHE A 53 -22.51 9.70 2.62
CA PHE A 53 -22.32 11.13 2.75
C PHE A 53 -23.23 11.68 3.86
N ASP A 54 -22.64 12.40 4.79
CA ASP A 54 -23.35 12.95 5.94
C ASP A 54 -22.80 14.36 6.21
N GLU A 55 -23.69 15.32 6.43
CA GLU A 55 -23.32 16.72 6.69
C GLU A 55 -22.53 16.87 8.01
N LYS A 56 -22.67 15.89 8.91
CA LYS A 56 -21.90 15.83 10.15
C LYS A 56 -20.43 15.43 9.91
N LEU A 57 -20.12 14.82 8.76
CA LEU A 57 -18.74 14.53 8.39
C LEU A 57 -18.06 15.82 7.93
N THR A 58 -17.00 16.18 8.63
CA THR A 58 -16.19 17.36 8.33
C THR A 58 -14.73 16.96 8.17
N LEU A 59 -14.48 16.02 7.26
CA LEU A 59 -13.13 15.57 6.96
C LEU A 59 -12.37 16.69 6.24
N LYS A 60 -11.33 17.23 6.88
CA LYS A 60 -10.41 18.16 6.19
C LYS A 60 -9.50 17.36 5.28
N ILE A 61 -9.47 17.70 3.99
CA ILE A 61 -8.54 17.09 3.02
C ILE A 61 -7.13 17.64 3.31
N THR A 62 -6.43 16.99 4.24
CA THR A 62 -5.02 17.23 4.56
C THR A 62 -4.13 16.25 3.80
N GLU A 63 -2.82 16.46 3.87
CA GLU A 63 -1.85 15.54 3.27
C GLU A 63 -1.96 14.11 3.84
N ASP A 64 -2.25 13.97 5.14
CA ASP A 64 -2.46 12.67 5.78
C ASP A 64 -3.66 11.92 5.21
N VAL A 65 -4.76 12.64 4.96
CA VAL A 65 -5.96 12.07 4.32
C VAL A 65 -5.65 11.64 2.89
N ILE A 66 -4.95 12.49 2.13
CA ILE A 66 -4.52 12.15 0.76
C ILE A 66 -3.68 10.87 0.79
N ARG A 67 -2.74 10.76 1.74
CA ARG A 67 -1.86 9.61 1.88
C ARG A 67 -2.61 8.33 2.31
N ALA A 68 -3.61 8.46 3.19
CA ALA A 68 -4.50 7.36 3.55
C ALA A 68 -5.30 6.86 2.33
N VAL A 69 -5.85 7.78 1.54
CA VAL A 69 -6.56 7.44 0.29
C VAL A 69 -5.61 6.79 -0.73
N TRP A 70 -4.37 7.29 -0.87
CA TRP A 70 -3.33 6.66 -1.68
C TRP A 70 -3.01 5.23 -1.25
N ARG A 71 -2.91 4.98 0.06
CA ARG A 71 -2.69 3.64 0.60
C ARG A 71 -3.82 2.71 0.22
N VAL A 72 -5.07 3.14 0.41
CA VAL A 72 -6.26 2.37 0.03
C VAL A 72 -6.25 2.09 -1.48
N ALA A 73 -6.09 3.12 -2.32
CA ALA A 73 -6.06 2.95 -3.77
C ALA A 73 -4.98 1.94 -4.23
N LYS A 74 -3.77 2.01 -3.65
CA LYS A 74 -2.68 1.10 -3.96
C LYS A 74 -2.99 -0.36 -3.62
N LEU A 75 -3.68 -0.62 -2.50
CA LEU A 75 -4.13 -1.98 -2.13
C LEU A 75 -5.07 -2.59 -3.17
N HIS A 76 -5.82 -1.75 -3.89
CA HIS A 76 -6.75 -2.15 -4.95
C HIS A 76 -6.17 -2.05 -6.36
N GLY A 77 -4.88 -1.69 -6.51
CA GLY A 77 -4.24 -1.50 -7.81
C GLY A 77 -4.82 -0.32 -8.60
N LEU A 78 -5.21 0.75 -7.90
CA LEU A 78 -5.81 1.97 -8.44
C LEU A 78 -4.87 3.17 -8.25
N ASN A 79 -5.05 4.21 -9.06
CA ASN A 79 -4.34 5.47 -9.00
C ASN A 79 -5.20 6.55 -8.31
N VAL A 80 -4.56 7.58 -7.76
CA VAL A 80 -5.24 8.69 -7.09
C VAL A 80 -4.94 10.01 -7.78
N TYR A 81 -5.99 10.78 -8.02
CA TYR A 81 -5.91 12.14 -8.55
C TYR A 81 -6.59 13.10 -7.57
N THR A 82 -5.86 14.13 -7.15
CA THR A 82 -6.38 15.14 -6.24
C THR A 82 -6.86 16.35 -7.03
N ALA A 83 -8.12 16.73 -6.82
CA ALA A 83 -8.69 18.01 -7.24
C ALA A 83 -8.95 18.89 -6.00
N SER A 84 -9.14 20.19 -6.19
CA SER A 84 -9.19 21.18 -5.10
C SER A 84 -10.20 20.89 -3.98
N GLN A 85 -11.24 20.09 -4.24
CA GLN A 85 -12.29 19.76 -3.26
C GLN A 85 -12.60 18.26 -3.14
N GLU A 86 -11.91 17.41 -3.91
CA GLU A 86 -12.19 15.98 -3.93
C GLU A 86 -10.97 15.16 -4.35
N ILE A 87 -10.89 13.94 -3.85
CA ILE A 87 -9.89 12.96 -4.25
C ILE A 87 -10.59 11.90 -5.08
N ARG A 88 -10.10 11.68 -6.30
CA ARG A 88 -10.62 10.69 -7.24
C ARG A 88 -9.70 9.47 -7.25
N ILE A 89 -10.30 8.29 -7.18
CA ILE A 89 -9.60 7.01 -7.27
C ILE A 89 -9.96 6.42 -8.63
N VAL A 90 -8.98 6.26 -9.51
CA VAL A 90 -9.20 5.91 -10.92
C VAL A 90 -8.25 4.82 -11.38
N LYS A 91 -8.62 4.15 -12.47
CA LYS A 91 -7.74 3.25 -13.20
C LYS A 91 -8.05 3.37 -14.69
N ASP A 92 -7.03 3.57 -15.51
CA ASP A 92 -7.18 3.71 -16.97
C ASP A 92 -8.21 4.79 -17.38
N GLY A 93 -8.29 5.89 -16.61
CA GLY A 93 -9.24 6.98 -16.82
C GLY A 93 -10.66 6.74 -16.28
N ILE A 94 -10.95 5.53 -15.78
CA ILE A 94 -12.24 5.14 -15.22
C ILE A 94 -12.29 5.43 -13.71
N LEU A 95 -13.38 6.05 -13.24
CA LEU A 95 -13.56 6.40 -11.83
C LEU A 95 -14.08 5.21 -11.02
N TYR A 96 -13.30 4.75 -10.04
CA TYR A 96 -13.65 3.65 -9.14
C TYR A 96 -13.99 4.11 -7.72
N GLY A 97 -13.62 5.34 -7.35
CA GLY A 97 -13.95 5.88 -6.05
C GLY A 97 -13.77 7.39 -5.97
N LEU A 98 -14.43 7.97 -4.98
CA LEU A 98 -14.48 9.41 -4.75
C LEU A 98 -14.44 9.68 -3.25
N VAL A 99 -13.63 10.64 -2.82
CA VAL A 99 -13.56 11.09 -1.44
C VAL A 99 -13.72 12.60 -1.40
N ARG A 100 -14.65 13.08 -0.57
CA ARG A 100 -14.96 14.49 -0.33
C ARG A 100 -14.95 14.75 1.18
N GLN A 101 -15.06 16.02 1.54
CA GLN A 101 -15.09 16.44 2.95
C GLN A 101 -16.30 15.86 3.71
N ASN A 102 -17.42 15.73 3.02
CA ASN A 102 -18.70 15.28 3.56
C ASN A 102 -19.02 13.80 3.29
N GLY A 103 -18.07 13.02 2.77
CA GLY A 103 -18.32 11.60 2.49
C GLY A 103 -17.43 10.99 1.41
N PHE A 104 -17.76 9.76 1.03
CA PHE A 104 -17.03 8.99 0.03
C PHE A 104 -17.95 8.06 -0.75
N ALA A 105 -17.47 7.59 -1.91
CA ALA A 105 -18.13 6.60 -2.74
C ALA A 105 -17.12 5.64 -3.36
N ALA A 106 -17.55 4.42 -3.65
CA ALA A 106 -16.73 3.40 -4.29
C ALA A 106 -17.57 2.47 -5.16
N GLY A 107 -16.98 1.97 -6.23
CA GLY A 107 -17.63 1.02 -7.15
C GLY A 107 -17.46 -0.44 -6.76
N LYS A 108 -16.73 -0.73 -5.68
CA LYS A 108 -16.53 -2.08 -5.15
C LYS A 108 -16.75 -2.11 -3.63
N PRO A 109 -17.36 -3.18 -3.08
CA PRO A 109 -17.59 -3.31 -1.64
C PRO A 109 -16.30 -3.25 -0.82
N ALA A 110 -15.21 -3.86 -1.31
CA ALA A 110 -13.93 -3.89 -0.61
C ALA A 110 -13.29 -2.48 -0.53
N LEU A 111 -13.29 -1.75 -1.65
CA LEU A 111 -12.80 -0.36 -1.68
C LEU A 111 -13.64 0.54 -0.76
N PHE A 112 -14.96 0.35 -0.74
CA PHE A 112 -15.86 1.08 0.15
C PHE A 112 -15.51 0.84 1.63
N ALA A 113 -15.33 -0.41 2.03
CA ALA A 113 -14.99 -0.78 3.40
C ALA A 113 -13.64 -0.21 3.85
N ASP A 114 -12.63 -0.23 2.96
CA ASP A 114 -11.30 0.31 3.27
C ASP A 114 -11.32 1.84 3.38
N LEU A 115 -12.10 2.55 2.55
CA LEU A 115 -12.30 3.99 2.70
C LEU A 115 -13.03 4.32 4.01
N ALA A 116 -14.10 3.59 4.32
CA ALA A 116 -14.87 3.79 5.55
C ALA A 116 -13.97 3.66 6.79
N SER A 117 -13.18 2.58 6.86
CA SER A 117 -12.35 2.27 8.01
C SER A 117 -11.06 3.09 8.05
N MET A 118 -10.26 3.09 6.98
CA MET A 118 -8.91 3.65 7.00
C MET A 118 -8.86 5.16 6.86
N VAL A 119 -9.86 5.77 6.19
CA VAL A 119 -9.90 7.23 5.94
C VAL A 119 -10.86 7.92 6.91
N PHE A 120 -12.05 7.37 7.11
CA PHE A 120 -13.09 8.00 7.93
C PHE A 120 -13.22 7.40 9.35
N GLY A 121 -12.55 6.29 9.65
CA GLY A 121 -12.62 5.68 10.99
C GLY A 121 -14.00 5.11 11.33
N ILE A 122 -14.78 4.76 10.31
CA ILE A 122 -16.13 4.23 10.49
C ILE A 122 -16.00 2.71 10.62
N GLY A 123 -16.35 2.19 11.80
CA GLY A 123 -16.26 0.75 12.10
C GLY A 123 -14.91 0.30 12.70
N GLY A 124 -14.07 1.24 13.15
CA GLY A 124 -12.78 1.00 13.83
C GLY A 124 -11.96 2.29 13.93
N GLU A 125 -10.82 2.30 14.65
CA GLU A 125 -9.99 3.52 14.70
C GLU A 125 -9.40 3.86 13.31
N PRO A 126 -9.52 5.12 12.85
CA PRO A 126 -8.93 5.55 11.59
C PRO A 126 -7.41 5.48 11.65
N LEU A 127 -6.81 4.72 10.73
CA LEU A 127 -5.35 4.69 10.53
C LEU A 127 -4.78 6.04 10.07
N ALA A 128 -5.61 7.04 9.77
CA ALA A 128 -5.18 8.42 9.58
C ALA A 128 -4.50 9.02 10.83
N ARG A 129 -4.66 8.42 12.02
CA ARG A 129 -3.88 8.75 13.23
C ARG A 129 -2.61 7.93 13.42
N VAL A 130 -2.36 6.93 12.56
CA VAL A 130 -1.09 6.22 12.59
C VAL A 130 -0.10 7.04 11.79
N PRO A 131 0.88 7.69 12.45
CA PRO A 131 1.89 8.48 11.75
C PRO A 131 2.48 7.59 10.68
N VAL A 132 2.66 8.16 9.49
CA VAL A 132 3.25 7.46 8.36
C VAL A 132 4.67 7.16 8.77
N LYS A 133 4.87 5.97 9.29
CA LYS A 133 6.17 5.38 9.43
C LYS A 133 6.66 5.25 8.01
N ASP A 134 7.68 6.04 7.67
CA ASP A 134 8.34 6.04 6.37
C ASP A 134 8.43 4.60 5.87
N SER A 135 8.06 4.36 4.61
CA SER A 135 8.02 3.02 4.03
C SER A 135 9.32 2.24 4.28
N TRP A 136 10.44 2.93 4.42
CA TRP A 136 11.73 2.36 4.79
C TRP A 136 11.78 1.84 6.24
N LEU A 137 11.30 2.61 7.21
CA LEU A 137 11.19 2.18 8.62
C LEU A 137 10.13 1.10 8.81
N GLY A 138 9.08 1.10 7.98
CA GLY A 138 8.09 0.02 7.92
C GLY A 138 8.70 -1.29 7.40
N SER A 139 9.44 -1.22 6.28
CA SER A 139 10.19 -2.35 5.73
C SER A 139 11.28 -2.85 6.69
N LEU A 140 12.01 -1.95 7.35
CA LEU A 140 12.97 -2.30 8.41
C LEU A 140 12.28 -2.95 9.61
N ALA A 141 11.14 -2.44 10.05
CA ALA A 141 10.40 -3.04 11.15
C ALA A 141 9.89 -4.44 10.81
N THR A 142 9.49 -4.68 9.55
CA THR A 142 9.13 -6.03 9.08
C THR A 142 10.35 -6.94 8.98
N LEU A 143 11.47 -6.43 8.44
CA LEU A 143 12.76 -7.13 8.38
C LEU A 143 13.31 -7.49 9.77
N ILE A 144 13.13 -6.62 10.77
CA ILE A 144 13.59 -6.83 12.15
C ILE A 144 12.61 -7.71 12.95
N SER A 145 11.32 -7.71 12.58
CA SER A 145 10.32 -8.56 13.25
C SER A 145 10.51 -10.05 12.97
N ASP A 146 11.10 -10.40 11.82
CA ASP A 146 11.40 -11.79 11.50
C ASP A 146 12.80 -12.15 12.01
N ARG A 147 12.83 -12.81 13.16
CA ARG A 147 14.06 -13.30 13.81
C ARG A 147 14.97 -14.05 12.84
N LYS A 148 14.42 -14.83 11.89
CA LYS A 148 15.22 -15.64 10.95
C LYS A 148 15.89 -14.78 9.88
N VAL A 149 15.20 -13.73 9.42
CA VAL A 149 15.76 -12.75 8.49
C VAL A 149 16.87 -11.97 9.17
N VAL A 150 16.68 -11.58 10.43
CA VAL A 150 17.72 -10.93 11.25
C VAL A 150 18.93 -11.83 11.43
N GLU A 151 18.75 -13.10 11.79
CA GLU A 151 19.84 -14.07 11.93
C GLU A 151 20.63 -14.23 10.60
N THR A 152 19.93 -14.39 9.48
CA THR A 152 20.55 -14.53 8.15
C THR A 152 21.34 -13.28 7.75
N LEU A 153 20.77 -12.09 7.94
CA LEU A 153 21.46 -10.82 7.66
C LEU A 153 22.67 -10.63 8.57
N PHE A 154 22.54 -10.97 9.85
CA PHE A 154 23.64 -10.90 10.80
C PHE A 154 24.79 -11.83 10.38
N THR A 155 24.50 -13.06 9.94
CA THR A 155 25.53 -13.97 9.41
C THR A 155 26.20 -13.40 8.16
N VAL A 156 25.43 -12.86 7.21
CA VAL A 156 25.98 -12.25 6.00
C VAL A 156 26.90 -11.08 6.33
N ILE A 157 26.47 -10.21 7.25
CA ILE A 157 27.27 -9.05 7.66
C ILE A 157 28.55 -9.51 8.36
N LEU A 158 28.44 -10.39 9.37
CA LEU A 158 29.56 -10.72 10.24
C LEU A 158 30.54 -11.72 9.63
N VAL A 159 30.06 -12.66 8.81
CA VAL A 159 30.87 -13.76 8.26
C VAL A 159 31.28 -13.52 6.81
N ILE A 160 30.47 -12.77 6.04
CA ILE A 160 30.75 -12.57 4.60
C ILE A 160 31.30 -11.16 4.36
N LEU A 161 30.57 -10.11 4.75
CA LEU A 161 30.92 -8.73 4.40
C LEU A 161 32.01 -8.13 5.28
N LEU A 162 31.98 -8.34 6.59
CA LEU A 162 32.97 -7.77 7.52
C LEU A 162 34.40 -8.30 7.26
N PRO A 163 34.66 -9.62 7.10
CA PRO A 163 36.01 -10.11 6.88
C PRO A 163 36.57 -9.71 5.51
N THR A 164 35.72 -9.66 4.49
CA THR A 164 36.12 -9.30 3.11
C THR A 164 36.39 -7.82 2.96
N THR A 165 35.60 -6.95 3.61
CA THR A 165 35.89 -5.52 3.67
C THR A 165 37.18 -5.22 4.43
N LEU A 166 37.45 -5.93 5.53
CA LEU A 166 38.73 -5.83 6.24
C LEU A 166 39.90 -6.31 5.38
N ALA A 167 39.74 -7.42 4.65
CA ALA A 167 40.76 -7.91 3.71
C ALA A 167 41.02 -6.93 2.56
N ALA A 168 39.95 -6.34 2.01
CA ALA A 168 40.03 -5.31 0.98
C ALA A 168 40.76 -4.05 1.48
N ALA A 169 40.41 -3.56 2.67
CA ALA A 169 41.08 -2.43 3.29
C ALA A 169 42.57 -2.72 3.55
N SER A 170 42.87 -3.93 4.06
CA SER A 170 44.25 -4.38 4.29
C SER A 170 45.09 -4.40 3.01
N LEU A 171 44.53 -4.88 1.89
CA LEU A 171 45.19 -4.91 0.59
C LEU A 171 45.48 -3.52 0.00
N LEU A 172 44.61 -2.54 0.29
CA LEU A 172 44.80 -1.16 -0.17
C LEU A 172 45.84 -0.41 0.68
N ILE A 173 45.79 -0.60 2.00
CA ILE A 173 46.65 0.12 2.95
C ILE A 173 48.05 -0.48 3.00
N THR A 174 48.18 -1.80 2.89
CA THR A 174 49.47 -2.49 3.04
C THR A 174 50.15 -2.61 1.67
N PRO A 175 51.30 -1.96 1.44
CA PRO A 175 52.07 -2.13 0.21
C PRO A 175 52.50 -3.60 0.07
N SER A 176 52.21 -4.20 -1.09
CA SER A 176 52.59 -5.57 -1.41
C SER A 176 53.83 -5.60 -2.27
N ILE A 177 54.76 -6.49 -1.93
CA ILE A 177 55.95 -6.78 -2.74
C ILE A 177 55.57 -7.61 -3.97
N PHE A 178 54.48 -8.38 -3.89
CA PHE A 178 54.05 -9.34 -4.92
C PHE A 178 53.03 -8.78 -5.91
N LEU A 179 52.36 -7.68 -5.59
CA LEU A 179 51.27 -7.13 -6.37
C LEU A 179 51.43 -5.63 -6.58
N PRO A 180 51.63 -5.16 -7.83
CA PRO A 180 51.69 -3.73 -8.13
C PRO A 180 50.35 -3.06 -7.82
N ASP A 181 50.36 -1.76 -7.59
CA ASP A 181 49.21 -0.97 -7.09
C ASP A 181 47.93 -1.18 -7.91
N ILE A 182 48.04 -1.19 -9.24
CA ILE A 182 46.92 -1.44 -10.15
C ILE A 182 46.34 -2.85 -9.96
N GLY A 183 47.22 -3.84 -9.75
CA GLY A 183 46.81 -5.21 -9.47
C GLY A 183 46.10 -5.36 -8.12
N ARG A 184 46.50 -4.59 -7.10
CA ARG A 184 45.84 -4.55 -5.79
C ARG A 184 44.43 -3.97 -5.89
N VAL A 185 44.26 -2.88 -6.63
CA VAL A 185 42.93 -2.28 -6.88
C VAL A 185 42.02 -3.25 -7.64
N ALA A 186 42.54 -3.91 -8.67
CA ALA A 186 41.79 -4.92 -9.42
C ALA A 186 41.38 -6.12 -8.55
N ALA A 187 42.30 -6.62 -7.71
CA ALA A 187 42.02 -7.71 -6.79
C ALA A 187 40.95 -7.35 -5.75
N VAL A 188 40.98 -6.12 -5.22
CA VAL A 188 39.97 -5.61 -4.29
C VAL A 188 38.60 -5.52 -4.96
N LEU A 189 38.52 -5.00 -6.19
CA LEU A 189 37.27 -4.94 -6.95
C LEU A 189 36.69 -6.33 -7.18
N LEU A 190 37.51 -7.29 -7.62
CA LEU A 190 37.09 -8.68 -7.82
C LEU A 190 36.62 -9.33 -6.51
N LEU A 191 37.33 -9.10 -5.41
CA LEU A 191 36.99 -9.63 -4.10
C LEU A 191 35.64 -9.08 -3.61
N LEU A 192 35.40 -7.77 -3.76
CA LEU A 192 34.12 -7.15 -3.39
C LEU A 192 32.98 -7.65 -4.27
N LEU A 193 33.18 -7.76 -5.59
CA LEU A 193 32.15 -8.28 -6.51
C LEU A 193 31.79 -9.74 -6.20
N ALA A 194 32.79 -10.59 -5.97
CA ALA A 194 32.59 -11.98 -5.58
C ALA A 194 31.85 -12.08 -4.24
N THR A 195 32.20 -11.22 -3.27
CA THR A 195 31.56 -11.16 -1.96
C THR A 195 30.09 -10.78 -2.07
N ILE A 196 29.77 -9.75 -2.86
CA ILE A 196 28.38 -9.33 -3.10
C ILE A 196 27.57 -10.46 -3.76
N TYR A 197 28.19 -11.17 -4.72
CA TYR A 197 27.56 -12.31 -5.38
C TYR A 197 27.26 -13.46 -4.38
N ILE A 198 28.23 -13.84 -3.56
CA ILE A 198 28.07 -14.89 -2.54
C ILE A 198 27.02 -14.50 -1.50
N ALA A 199 27.05 -13.25 -1.02
CA ALA A 199 26.05 -12.72 -0.09
C ALA A 199 24.63 -12.80 -0.69
N LYS A 200 24.47 -12.43 -1.96
CA LYS A 200 23.19 -12.53 -2.67
C LYS A 200 22.70 -13.98 -2.79
N LEU A 201 23.60 -14.91 -3.10
CA LEU A 201 23.28 -16.33 -3.22
C LEU A 201 22.84 -16.91 -1.87
N TYR A 202 23.60 -16.63 -0.80
CA TYR A 202 23.31 -17.10 0.56
C TYR A 202 21.95 -16.58 1.07
N ILE A 203 21.63 -15.31 0.83
CA ILE A 203 20.33 -14.72 1.15
C ILE A 203 19.21 -15.41 0.36
N ALA A 204 19.40 -15.62 -0.94
CA ALA A 204 18.40 -16.24 -1.78
C ALA A 204 18.11 -17.70 -1.38
N GLU A 205 19.14 -18.48 -1.05
CA GLU A 205 18.99 -19.88 -0.64
C GLU A 205 18.31 -20.02 0.72
N ASN A 206 18.74 -19.25 1.72
CA ASN A 206 18.21 -19.36 3.08
C ASN A 206 16.82 -18.74 3.26
N ILE A 207 16.43 -17.79 2.40
CA ILE A 207 15.08 -17.22 2.40
C ILE A 207 14.11 -18.06 1.54
N ARG A 208 14.54 -18.64 0.40
CA ARG A 208 13.65 -19.43 -0.48
C ARG A 208 13.35 -20.84 0.01
N THR A 209 14.32 -21.55 0.59
CA THR A 209 14.16 -22.97 0.97
C THR A 209 13.10 -23.24 2.03
N LYS A 210 12.50 -22.22 2.65
CA LYS A 210 11.52 -22.37 3.74
C LYS A 210 10.17 -21.68 3.52
N GLN A 211 9.89 -21.19 2.31
CA GLN A 211 8.50 -20.93 1.88
C GLN A 211 7.78 -22.21 1.41
N THR A 212 8.52 -23.30 1.26
CA THR A 212 8.05 -24.62 0.79
C THR A 212 8.09 -25.70 1.89
N SER A 213 8.34 -25.33 3.15
CA SER A 213 8.29 -26.25 4.31
C SER A 213 7.17 -25.87 5.27
#